data_AF-A0A179BVL1-F1
#
_entry.id   AF-A0A179BVL1-F1
#
_cell.length_a   1.000
_cell.length_b   1.000
_cell.length_c   1.000
_cell.angle_alpha   90.00
_cell.angle_beta   90.00
_cell.angle_gamma   90.00
#
_symmetry.space_group_name_H-M   'P 1'
#
loop_
_entity.id
_entity.type
_entity.pdbx_description
1 polymer ?
#
loop_
_entity_poly.entity_id
_entity_poly.type
_entity_poly.pdbx_seq_one_letter_code
_entity_poly.pdbx_strand_id
1 'polypeptide(L)'
;MTIITSEMLADMHARRLSGESNASIASRYRLKPITVYQRLRRELGLRQSRAANVAAANDNNPNVTTQMTPHNGGCSTWSGVVPVSVKRIPTLDVAEVALSASELRLDELQVAA
;
A
#
# COMPACT_ATOMS: atom_id res chain seq x y z
N MET A 1 18.13 -22.35 19.99
CA MET A 1 17.36 -21.41 19.14
C MET A 1 15.90 -21.84 19.19
N THR A 2 14.97 -20.98 19.61
CA THR A 2 13.57 -21.37 19.78
C THR A 2 12.92 -21.61 18.42
N ILE A 3 12.41 -22.82 18.20
CA ILE A 3 11.69 -23.18 16.97
C ILE A 3 10.27 -22.62 17.11
N ILE A 4 9.88 -21.73 16.20
CA ILE A 4 8.52 -21.19 16.13
C ILE A 4 7.79 -22.00 15.07
N THR A 5 6.77 -22.75 15.48
CA THR A 5 5.94 -23.57 14.58
C THR A 5 4.89 -22.72 13.86
N SER A 6 4.31 -23.24 12.78
CA SER A 6 3.22 -22.58 12.05
C SER A 6 1.98 -22.37 12.93
N GLU A 7 1.62 -23.35 13.75
CA GLU A 7 0.48 -23.28 14.69
C GLU A 7 0.68 -22.17 15.74
N MET A 8 1.87 -22.10 16.32
CA MET A 8 2.23 -21.05 17.26
C MET A 8 2.15 -19.66 16.62
N LEU A 9 2.52 -19.54 15.35
CA LEU A 9 2.44 -18.29 14.61
C LEU A 9 0.99 -17.88 14.31
N ALA A 10 0.12 -18.85 14.01
CA ALA A 10 -1.31 -18.63 13.81
C ALA A 10 -1.98 -18.13 15.10
N ASP A 11 -1.65 -18.71 16.26
CA ASP A 11 -2.18 -18.27 17.56
C ASP A 11 -1.68 -16.85 17.93
N MET A 12 -0.39 -16.55 17.70
CA MET A 12 0.15 -15.19 17.85
C MET A 12 -0.60 -14.17 16.99
N HIS A 13 -0.97 -14.55 15.76
CA HIS A 13 -1.70 -13.68 14.85
C HIS A 13 -3.13 -13.43 15.32
N ALA A 14 -3.86 -14.47 15.71
CA ALA A 14 -5.21 -14.35 16.25
C ALA A 14 -5.26 -13.39 17.45
N ARG A 15 -4.27 -13.48 18.34
CA ARG A 15 -4.12 -12.57 19.49
C ARG A 15 -3.80 -11.14 19.10
N ARG A 16 -2.95 -10.97 18.08
CA ARG A 16 -2.66 -9.64 17.55
C ARG A 16 -3.93 -8.99 16.98
N LEU A 17 -4.76 -9.76 16.29
CA LEU A 17 -6.04 -9.30 15.75
C LEU A 17 -7.06 -8.99 16.86
N SER A 18 -7.02 -9.69 17.99
CA SER A 18 -7.83 -9.37 19.17
C SER A 18 -7.37 -8.13 19.92
N GLY A 19 -6.37 -7.40 19.42
CA GLY A 19 -5.86 -6.16 20.02
C GLY A 19 -4.76 -6.37 21.07
N GLU A 20 -4.27 -7.59 21.27
CA GLU A 20 -3.23 -7.85 22.25
C GLU A 20 -1.88 -7.22 21.83
N SER A 21 -1.12 -6.72 22.80
CA SER A 21 0.17 -6.08 22.54
C SER A 21 1.25 -7.13 22.24
N ASN A 22 2.23 -6.78 21.39
CA ASN A 22 3.35 -7.67 21.08
C ASN A 22 4.15 -8.09 22.33
N ALA A 23 4.19 -7.26 23.37
CA ALA A 23 4.85 -7.58 24.63
C ALA A 23 4.09 -8.66 25.42
N SER A 24 2.76 -8.55 25.50
CA SER A 24 1.91 -9.57 26.14
C SER A 24 2.03 -10.91 25.41
N ILE A 25 1.91 -10.90 24.09
CA ILE A 25 2.07 -12.11 23.25
C ILE A 25 3.45 -12.73 23.48
N ALA A 26 4.52 -11.93 23.46
CA ALA A 26 5.88 -12.41 23.66
C ALA A 26 6.10 -13.03 25.05
N SER A 27 5.49 -12.47 26.10
CA SER A 27 5.59 -13.00 27.47
C SER A 27 5.06 -14.44 27.58
N ARG A 28 3.95 -14.76 26.89
CA ARG A 28 3.33 -16.10 26.91
C ARG A 28 4.24 -17.16 26.31
N TYR A 29 4.86 -16.85 25.17
CA TYR A 29 5.73 -17.81 24.48
C TYR A 29 7.20 -17.70 24.86
N ARG A 30 7.53 -16.93 25.90
CA ARG A 30 8.91 -16.69 26.37
C ARG A 30 9.82 -16.20 25.22
N LEU A 31 9.28 -15.35 24.37
CA LEU A 31 10.01 -14.73 23.26
C LEU A 31 10.38 -13.28 23.59
N LYS A 32 11.34 -12.74 22.86
CA LYS A 32 11.56 -11.29 22.86
C LYS A 32 10.43 -10.61 22.07
N PRO A 33 9.90 -9.45 22.51
CA PRO A 33 8.87 -8.72 21.78
C PRO A 33 9.22 -8.42 20.32
N ILE A 34 10.51 -8.14 20.06
CA ILE A 34 11.03 -7.92 18.71
C ILE A 34 10.89 -9.16 17.80
N THR A 35 11.02 -10.36 18.36
CA THR A 35 10.89 -11.62 17.61
C THR A 35 9.45 -11.81 17.13
N VAL A 36 8.47 -11.53 18.00
CA VAL A 36 7.04 -11.59 17.66
C VAL A 36 6.71 -10.57 16.57
N TYR A 37 7.15 -9.31 16.74
CA TYR A 37 6.95 -8.26 15.73
C TYR A 37 7.52 -8.64 14.36
N GLN A 38 8.78 -9.10 14.32
CA GLN A 38 9.44 -9.45 13.06
C GLN A 38 8.80 -10.67 12.40
N ARG A 39 8.38 -11.68 13.17
CA ARG A 39 7.74 -12.89 12.63
C ARG A 39 6.37 -12.60 12.06
N LEU A 40 5.51 -11.92 12.83
CA LEU A 40 4.18 -11.51 12.35
C LEU A 40 4.29 -10.60 11.13
N ARG A 41 5.23 -9.65 11.11
CA ARG A 41 5.45 -8.76 9.97
C ARG A 41 5.93 -9.50 8.70
N ARG A 42 6.75 -10.56 8.83
CA ARG A 42 7.30 -11.31 7.69
C ARG A 42 6.28 -12.26 7.07
N GLU A 43 5.60 -13.05 7.90
CA GLU A 43 4.69 -14.10 7.44
C GLU A 43 3.32 -13.56 7.05
N LEU A 44 2.80 -12.61 7.82
CA LEU A 44 1.42 -12.13 7.70
C LEU A 44 1.33 -10.70 7.18
N GLY A 45 2.49 -10.05 7.02
CA GLY A 45 2.67 -8.87 6.18
C GLY A 45 1.79 -7.67 6.54
N LEU A 46 2.43 -6.57 6.94
CA LEU A 46 1.97 -5.22 6.59
C LEU A 46 2.11 -4.97 5.07
N ARG A 47 1.75 -5.95 4.22
CA ARG A 47 1.87 -5.86 2.76
C ARG A 47 0.86 -4.87 2.16
N GLN A 48 -0.13 -4.42 2.92
CA GLN A 48 -1.30 -3.74 2.37
C GLN A 48 -1.36 -2.23 2.57
N SER A 49 -0.46 -1.57 3.31
CA SER A 49 -0.68 -0.14 3.62
C SER A 49 0.24 0.88 2.96
N ARG A 50 1.33 0.49 2.29
CA ARG A 50 2.33 1.50 1.84
C ARG A 50 2.40 1.78 0.35
N ALA A 51 1.89 0.89 -0.49
CA ALA A 51 1.81 1.15 -1.94
C ALA A 51 0.50 1.82 -2.36
N ALA A 52 -0.57 1.72 -1.55
CA ALA A 52 -1.91 2.10 -1.97
C ALA A 52 -2.09 3.61 -2.21
N ASN A 53 -1.28 4.48 -1.59
CA ASN A 53 -1.48 5.93 -1.64
C ASN A 53 -0.16 6.72 -1.70
N VAL A 54 0.82 6.29 -2.49
CA VAL A 54 1.95 7.18 -2.82
C VAL A 54 1.54 8.00 -4.04
N ALA A 55 0.61 8.95 -3.82
CA ALA A 55 0.27 9.95 -4.82
C ALA A 55 1.28 11.09 -4.74
N ALA A 56 1.67 11.63 -5.90
CA ALA A 56 2.49 12.83 -5.94
C ALA A 56 1.64 14.05 -5.55
N ALA A 57 2.19 14.90 -4.68
CA ALA A 57 1.57 16.17 -4.30
C ALA A 57 1.84 17.23 -5.39
N ASN A 58 0.99 17.24 -6.42
CA ASN A 58 1.07 18.15 -7.58
C ASN A 58 0.48 19.55 -7.32
N ASP A 59 0.02 19.81 -6.10
CA ASP A 59 -0.49 21.10 -5.62
C ASP A 59 0.60 22.17 -5.53
N ASN A 60 1.83 21.78 -5.20
CA ASN A 60 2.93 22.72 -4.96
C ASN A 60 3.54 23.33 -6.24
N ASN A 61 3.31 22.73 -7.42
CA ASN A 61 3.88 23.22 -8.68
C ASN A 61 2.86 23.10 -9.83
N PRO A 62 2.10 24.18 -10.13
CA PRO A 62 1.04 24.11 -11.12
C PRO A 62 1.54 23.92 -12.56
N ASN A 63 2.83 24.14 -12.83
CA ASN A 63 3.42 24.03 -14.17
C ASN A 63 3.95 22.63 -14.48
N VAL A 64 3.94 21.72 -13.50
CA VAL A 64 4.57 20.40 -13.59
C VAL A 64 3.59 19.36 -13.06
N THR A 65 3.45 18.25 -13.77
CA THR A 65 2.74 17.07 -13.29
C THR A 65 3.76 16.01 -12.91
N THR A 66 3.78 15.62 -11.66
CA THR A 66 4.61 14.52 -11.14
C THR A 66 3.73 13.28 -10.98
N GLN A 67 4.22 12.13 -11.42
CA GLN A 67 3.60 10.82 -11.20
C GLN A 67 4.60 9.88 -10.52
N MET A 68 4.09 9.04 -9.63
CA MET A 68 4.90 8.01 -8.97
C MET A 68 4.88 6.75 -9.81
N THR A 69 6.01 6.45 -10.46
CA THR A 69 6.12 5.32 -11.40
C THR A 69 6.92 4.18 -10.77
N PRO A 70 6.50 2.90 -10.92
CA PRO A 70 7.30 1.77 -10.48
C PRO A 70 8.63 1.71 -11.23
N HIS A 71 9.73 1.46 -10.53
CA HIS A 71 11.05 1.37 -11.13
C HIS A 71 11.53 -0.09 -11.14
N ASN A 72 11.88 -0.60 -12.32
CA ASN A 72 12.31 -2.00 -12.53
C ASN A 72 13.83 -2.23 -12.32
N GLY A 73 14.54 -1.24 -11.78
CA GLY A 73 15.99 -1.30 -11.52
C GLY A 73 16.32 -0.96 -10.07
N GLY A 74 17.26 -1.70 -9.48
CA GLY A 74 17.52 -1.79 -8.04
C GLY A 74 17.66 -0.47 -7.26
N CYS A 75 17.29 -0.57 -5.98
CA CYS A 75 17.38 0.48 -4.96
C CYS A 75 16.51 1.73 -5.19
N SER A 76 15.30 1.57 -5.73
CA SER A 76 14.27 2.60 -5.52
C SER A 76 13.92 2.62 -4.02
N THR A 77 13.82 3.81 -3.44
CA THR A 77 13.38 4.17 -2.08
C THR A 77 12.38 3.19 -1.45
N TRP A 78 12.27 3.18 -0.11
CA TRP A 78 11.44 2.28 0.71
C TRP A 78 9.99 1.99 0.25
N SER A 79 9.46 2.77 -0.71
CA SER A 79 8.17 2.63 -1.39
C SER A 79 8.15 1.86 -2.72
N GLY A 80 9.29 1.58 -3.38
CA GLY A 80 9.33 0.86 -4.68
C GLY A 80 8.94 1.68 -5.91
N VAL A 81 8.75 3.00 -5.76
CA VAL A 81 8.34 3.94 -6.81
C VAL A 81 9.28 5.15 -6.84
N VAL A 82 9.42 5.78 -8.02
CA VAL A 82 10.21 7.00 -8.23
C VAL A 82 9.33 8.14 -8.78
N PRO A 83 9.56 9.40 -8.39
CA PRO A 83 8.84 10.53 -8.96
C PRO A 83 9.35 10.84 -10.37
N VAL A 84 8.44 10.83 -11.34
CA VAL A 84 8.71 11.27 -12.73
C VAL A 84 7.91 12.55 -12.96
N SER A 85 8.59 13.63 -13.33
CA SER A 85 7.98 14.94 -13.52
C SER A 85 8.01 15.37 -14.98
N VAL A 86 6.86 15.79 -15.51
CA VAL A 86 6.70 16.28 -16.89
C VAL A 86 6.05 17.67 -16.89
N LYS A 87 6.32 18.46 -17.93
CA LYS A 87 5.70 19.79 -18.10
C LYS A 87 4.19 19.63 -18.28
N ARG A 88 3.40 20.36 -17.48
CA ARG A 88 1.94 20.34 -17.58
C ARG A 88 1.47 21.09 -18.82
N ILE A 89 0.60 20.46 -19.60
CA ILE A 89 -0.04 21.06 -20.77
C ILE A 89 -1.55 21.19 -20.46
N PRO A 90 -2.04 22.40 -20.15
CA PRO A 90 -3.41 22.59 -19.65
C PRO A 90 -4.52 22.09 -20.58
N THR A 91 -4.25 22.01 -21.89
CA THR A 91 -5.22 21.57 -22.88
C THR A 91 -5.51 20.07 -22.84
N LEU A 92 -4.65 19.26 -22.23
CA LEU A 92 -4.85 17.80 -22.12
C LEU A 92 -5.63 17.40 -20.86
N ASP A 93 -5.54 18.17 -19.78
CA ASP A 93 -6.26 17.90 -18.53
C ASP A 93 -7.79 17.94 -18.73
N VAL A 94 -8.28 18.80 -19.64
CA VAL A 94 -9.71 18.92 -19.95
C VAL A 94 -10.22 17.74 -20.79
N ALA A 95 -9.35 17.14 -21.62
CA ALA A 95 -9.72 16.02 -22.46
C ALA A 95 -9.94 14.72 -21.64
N GLU A 96 -9.18 14.53 -20.57
CA GLU A 96 -9.28 13.35 -19.70
C GLU A 96 -10.59 13.35 -18.86
N VAL A 97 -11.05 14.53 -18.43
CA VAL A 97 -12.35 14.71 -17.76
C VAL A 97 -13.51 14.47 -18.74
N ALA A 98 -13.37 14.86 -20.00
CA ALA A 98 -14.39 14.64 -21.01
C ALA A 98 -14.58 13.16 -21.36
N LEU A 99 -13.48 12.38 -21.43
CA LEU A 99 -13.50 10.95 -21.73
C LEU A 99 -14.10 10.13 -20.58
N SER A 100 -13.71 10.41 -19.34
CA SER A 100 -14.27 9.75 -18.15
C SER A 100 -15.76 10.06 -17.92
N ALA A 101 -16.21 11.28 -18.26
CA ALA A 101 -17.63 11.64 -18.22
C ALA A 101 -18.48 10.93 -19.30
N SER A 102 -17.88 10.59 -20.45
CA SER A 102 -18.56 9.79 -21.49
C SER A 102 -18.62 8.30 -21.18
N GLU A 103 -17.63 7.75 -20.49
CA GLU A 103 -17.63 6.33 -20.07
C GLU A 103 -18.71 6.05 -19.01
N LEU A 104 -18.93 6.97 -18.06
CA LEU A 104 -20.00 6.86 -17.06
C LEU A 104 -21.42 6.89 -17.66
N ARG A 105 -21.60 7.44 -18.86
CA ARG A 105 -22.90 7.48 -19.55
C ARG A 105 -23.26 6.18 -20.27
N LEU A 106 -22.28 5.33 -20.59
CA LEU A 106 -22.53 4.07 -21.31
C LEU A 106 -23.02 2.97 -20.36
N ASP A 107 -22.60 2.99 -19.09
CA ASP A 107 -23.06 2.02 -18.08
C ASP A 107 -24.54 2.22 -17.69
N GLU A 108 -25.05 3.45 -17.71
CA GLU A 108 -26.48 3.72 -17.40
C GLU A 108 -27.44 3.23 -18.50
N LEU A 109 -26.97 3.11 -19.76
CA LEU A 109 -27.79 2.65 -20.88
C LEU A 109 -27.80 1.11 -21.04
N GLN A 110 -26.87 0.38 -20.43
CA GLN A 110 -26.81 -1.09 -20.53
C GLN A 110 -27.67 -1.83 -19.50
N VAL A 111 -28.25 -1.14 -18.51
CA VAL A 111 -29.15 -1.74 -17.49
C VAL A 111 -30.63 -1.70 -17.91
N ALA A 112 -30.97 -1.06 -19.04
CA ALA A 112 -32.35 -0.82 -19.48
C ALA A 112 -32.77 -1.59 -20.75
N ALA A 113 -32.08 -2.67 -21.12
CA ALA A 113 -32.45 -3.58 -22.23
C ALA A 113 -32.54 -5.03 -21.74
#